data_AF-K1U5Z4-F1
#
_entry.id   AF-K1U5Z4-F1
#
_cell.length_a   1.000
_cell.length_b   1.000
_cell.length_c   1.000
_cell.angle_alpha   90.00
_cell.angle_beta   90.00
_cell.angle_gamma   90.00
#
_symmetry.space_group_name_H-M   'P 1'
#
loop_
_entity.id
_entity.type
_entity.pdbx_description
1 polymer ?
#
loop_
_entity_poly.entity_id
_entity_poly.type
_entity_poly.pdbx_seq_one_letter_code
_entity_poly.pdbx_strand_id
1 'polypeptide(L)'
;VIIGHSQFERIPISPERQEQLLHQQIEEITDGIQDTKLAGGNSFTIKSLERTKKGLEARLKKLQASDRKDDVIYFEQLGVDRMFVDESDNYKNLFLYTKMRNVAGLSTTDAQKSSDMFSKCRYMDELTGGRGVVFATGTPVSNSMTELYTIQRYLQHDRLQEMGMGHFDCWASRFGETTTALELAPE
;
A
#
# COMPACT_ATOMS: atom_id res chain seq x y z
N VAL A 1 -13.54 16.47 13.91
CA VAL A 1 -14.53 16.38 12.81
C VAL A 1 -14.84 14.91 12.59
N ILE A 2 -16.11 14.53 12.42
CA ILE A 2 -16.49 13.14 12.09
C ILE A 2 -16.96 13.13 10.64
N ILE A 3 -16.43 12.20 9.85
CA ILE A 3 -16.69 12.07 8.42
C ILE A 3 -17.01 10.60 8.14
N GLY A 4 -18.06 10.33 7.38
CA GLY A 4 -18.36 8.96 6.94
C GLY A 4 -17.36 8.47 5.89
N HIS A 5 -17.16 7.16 5.78
CA HIS A 5 -16.15 6.57 4.87
C HIS A 5 -16.35 7.00 3.41
N SER A 6 -17.59 7.08 2.94
CA SER A 6 -17.88 7.50 1.56
C SER A 6 -17.56 8.96 1.29
N GLN A 7 -17.69 9.84 2.29
CA GLN A 7 -17.26 11.24 2.17
C GLN A 7 -15.74 11.36 2.28
N PHE A 8 -15.10 10.56 3.14
CA PHE A 8 -13.64 10.53 3.25
C PHE A 8 -12.99 10.14 1.91
N GLU A 9 -13.50 9.10 1.24
CA GLU A 9 -13.03 8.66 -0.08
C GLU A 9 -13.22 9.71 -1.20
N ARG A 10 -14.09 10.70 -1.00
CA ARG A 10 -14.30 11.81 -1.93
C ARG A 10 -13.33 12.97 -1.75
N ILE A 11 -12.52 12.96 -0.70
CA ILE A 11 -11.50 13.97 -0.42
C ILE A 11 -10.15 13.37 -0.84
N PRO A 12 -9.69 13.58 -2.09
CA PRO A 12 -8.43 13.02 -2.54
C PRO A 12 -7.25 13.80 -1.96
N ILE A 13 -6.08 13.18 -2.01
CA ILE A 13 -4.80 13.89 -1.89
C ILE A 13 -4.54 14.70 -3.17
N SER A 14 -3.78 15.79 -3.03
CA SER A 14 -3.38 16.64 -4.16
C SER A 14 -2.67 15.86 -5.28
N PRO A 15 -2.87 16.23 -6.55
CA PRO A 15 -2.18 15.58 -7.67
C PRO A 15 -0.66 15.56 -7.51
N GLU A 16 -0.07 16.64 -6.99
CA GLU A 16 1.37 16.77 -6.77
C GLU A 16 1.88 15.71 -5.78
N ARG A 17 1.14 15.47 -4.71
CA ARG A 17 1.46 14.44 -3.71
C ARG A 17 1.22 13.03 -4.24
N GLN A 18 0.17 12.83 -5.03
CA GLN A 18 -0.05 11.55 -5.72
C GLN A 18 1.10 11.24 -6.69
N GLU A 19 1.60 12.23 -7.43
CA GLU A 19 2.77 12.09 -8.29
C GLU A 19 4.02 11.74 -7.49
N GLN A 20 4.28 12.45 -6.38
CA GLN A 20 5.41 12.16 -5.49
C GLN A 20 5.38 10.71 -4.96
N LEU A 21 4.22 10.23 -4.51
CA LEU A 21 4.06 8.86 -4.03
C LEU A 21 4.29 7.84 -5.15
N LEU A 22 3.79 8.10 -6.37
CA LEU A 22 4.03 7.23 -7.52
C LEU A 22 5.52 7.20 -7.90
N HIS A 23 6.21 8.34 -7.85
CA HIS A 23 7.65 8.42 -8.07
C HIS A 23 8.43 7.58 -7.05
N GLN A 24 8.12 7.74 -5.76
CA GLN A 24 8.73 6.94 -4.69
C GLN A 24 8.50 5.44 -4.90
N GLN A 25 7.28 5.02 -5.24
CA GLN A 25 6.98 3.61 -5.52
C GLN A 25 7.76 3.08 -6.74
N ILE A 26 7.91 3.88 -7.80
CA ILE A 26 8.69 3.51 -8.99
C ILE A 26 10.17 3.36 -8.63
N GLU A 27 10.70 4.25 -7.79
CA GLU A 27 12.07 4.19 -7.27
C GLU A 27 12.29 2.94 -6.43
N GLU A 28 11.44 2.68 -5.44
CA GLU A 28 11.47 1.47 -4.60
C GLU A 28 11.47 0.18 -5.43
N ILE A 29 10.64 0.11 -6.47
CA ILE A 29 10.60 -1.05 -7.36
C ILE A 29 11.84 -1.14 -8.22
N THR A 30 12.39 0.00 -8.67
CA THR A 30 13.62 0.03 -9.47
C THR A 30 14.81 -0.45 -8.66
N ASP A 31 14.92 -0.02 -7.41
CA ASP A 31 15.94 -0.49 -6.47
C ASP A 31 15.77 -1.98 -6.17
N GLY A 32 14.54 -2.43 -5.91
CA GLY A 32 14.24 -3.84 -5.71
C GLY A 32 14.57 -4.72 -6.92
N ILE A 33 14.43 -4.20 -8.15
CA ILE A 33 14.88 -4.87 -9.38
C ILE A 33 16.40 -4.98 -9.41
N GLN A 34 17.11 -3.90 -9.08
CA GLN A 34 18.57 -3.86 -9.07
C GLN A 34 19.15 -4.84 -8.04
N ASP A 35 18.63 -4.83 -6.82
CA ASP A 35 19.03 -5.76 -5.76
C ASP A 35 18.76 -7.21 -6.15
N THR A 36 17.59 -7.48 -6.75
CA THR A 36 17.27 -8.81 -7.26
C THR A 36 18.24 -9.25 -8.36
N LYS A 37 18.66 -8.35 -9.27
CA LYS A 37 19.65 -8.65 -10.31
C LYS A 37 21.02 -8.96 -9.71
N LEU A 38 21.46 -8.17 -8.72
CA LEU A 38 22.74 -8.36 -8.03
C LEU A 38 22.78 -9.67 -7.23
N ALA A 39 21.66 -10.06 -6.61
CA ALA A 39 21.53 -11.31 -5.87
C ALA A 39 21.40 -12.56 -6.76
N GLY A 40 21.52 -12.44 -8.09
CA GLY A 40 21.33 -13.55 -9.03
C GLY A 40 19.88 -14.05 -9.09
N GLY A 41 18.92 -13.18 -8.76
CA GLY A 41 17.51 -13.50 -8.69
C GLY A 41 16.91 -13.97 -10.02
N ASN A 42 15.85 -14.77 -9.92
CA ASN A 42 15.21 -15.41 -11.06
C ASN A 42 14.66 -14.38 -12.08
N SER A 43 14.88 -14.63 -13.38
CA SER A 43 14.39 -13.78 -14.48
C SER A 43 12.88 -13.56 -14.46
N PHE A 44 12.12 -14.54 -13.95
CA PHE A 44 10.68 -14.44 -13.80
C PHE A 44 10.26 -13.34 -12.81
N THR A 45 10.96 -13.23 -11.68
CA THR A 45 10.74 -12.14 -10.72
C THR A 45 10.97 -10.80 -11.37
N ILE A 46 12.14 -10.63 -12.01
CA ILE A 46 12.54 -9.37 -12.60
C ILE A 46 11.46 -8.91 -13.59
N LYS A 47 10.99 -9.84 -14.43
CA LYS A 47 9.90 -9.55 -15.39
C LYS A 47 8.59 -9.12 -14.72
N SER A 48 8.27 -9.68 -13.55
CA SER A 48 7.07 -9.27 -12.80
C SER A 48 7.22 -7.86 -12.22
N LEU A 49 8.37 -7.54 -11.63
CA LEU A 49 8.66 -6.20 -11.11
C LEU A 49 8.69 -5.15 -12.22
N GLU A 50 9.26 -5.47 -13.38
CA GLU A 50 9.26 -4.59 -14.56
C GLU A 50 7.84 -4.33 -15.08
N ARG A 51 6.97 -5.35 -15.09
CA ARG A 51 5.55 -5.17 -15.46
C ARG A 51 4.84 -4.23 -14.49
N THR A 52 5.11 -4.41 -13.21
CA THR A 52 4.60 -3.56 -12.14
C THR A 52 5.04 -2.11 -12.31
N LYS A 53 6.35 -1.88 -12.51
CA LYS A 53 6.93 -0.56 -12.76
C LYS A 53 6.23 0.13 -13.93
N LYS A 54 6.09 -0.57 -15.06
CA LYS A 54 5.37 -0.05 -16.24
C LYS A 54 3.91 0.30 -15.94
N GLY A 55 3.25 -0.44 -15.05
CA GLY A 55 1.90 -0.13 -14.57
C GLY A 55 1.84 1.17 -13.78
N LEU A 56 2.81 1.41 -12.89
CA LEU A 56 2.92 2.66 -12.13
C LEU A 56 3.27 3.85 -13.03
N GLU A 57 4.20 3.68 -13.97
CA GLU A 57 4.54 4.71 -14.97
C GLU A 57 3.33 5.11 -15.82
N ALA A 58 2.50 4.13 -16.21
CA ALA A 58 1.26 4.41 -16.93
C ALA A 58 0.24 5.19 -16.09
N ARG A 59 0.15 4.89 -14.79
CA ARG A 59 -0.70 5.65 -13.84
C ARG A 59 -0.19 7.08 -13.65
N LEU A 60 1.12 7.25 -13.49
CA LEU A 60 1.76 8.56 -13.39
C LEU A 60 1.49 9.41 -14.64
N LYS A 61 1.68 8.83 -15.84
CA LYS A 61 1.38 9.52 -17.10
C LYS A 61 -0.09 9.91 -17.21
N LYS A 62 -1.01 9.05 -16.75
CA LYS A 62 -2.44 9.34 -16.72
C LYS A 62 -2.77 10.48 -15.75
N LEU A 63 -2.13 10.51 -14.58
CA LEU A 63 -2.29 11.56 -13.59
C LEU A 63 -1.83 12.92 -14.14
N GLN A 64 -0.64 12.96 -14.75
CA GLN A 64 -0.08 14.15 -15.40
C GLN A 64 -0.92 14.65 -16.58
N ALA A 65 -1.59 13.75 -17.29
CA ALA A 65 -2.47 14.09 -18.41
C ALA A 65 -3.90 14.49 -17.98
N SER A 66 -4.22 14.40 -16.69
CA SER A 66 -5.54 14.77 -16.18
C SER A 66 -5.58 16.26 -15.87
N ASP A 67 -6.58 16.96 -16.41
CA ASP A 67 -6.79 18.38 -16.08
C ASP A 67 -7.10 18.55 -14.60
N ARG A 68 -6.47 19.55 -13.96
CA ARG A 68 -6.78 19.93 -12.58
C ARG A 68 -8.24 20.35 -12.50
N LYS A 69 -8.96 19.79 -11.52
CA LYS A 69 -10.32 20.19 -11.21
C LYS A 69 -10.27 21.29 -10.15
N ASP A 70 -10.79 22.47 -10.47
CA ASP A 70 -10.72 23.64 -9.58
C ASP A 70 -11.66 23.53 -8.36
N ASP A 71 -12.72 22.73 -8.44
CA ASP A 71 -13.77 22.64 -7.39
C ASP A 71 -13.54 21.52 -6.35
N VAL A 72 -12.33 20.97 -6.23
CA VAL A 72 -12.04 19.87 -5.30
C VAL A 72 -11.22 20.35 -4.11
N ILE A 73 -11.73 20.10 -2.90
CA ILE A 73 -10.96 20.27 -1.67
C ILE A 73 -10.06 19.05 -1.49
N TYR A 74 -8.76 19.30 -1.33
CA TYR A 74 -7.77 18.25 -1.09
C TYR A 74 -7.57 17.98 0.41
N PHE A 75 -7.16 16.75 0.73
CA PHE A 75 -7.00 16.30 2.11
C PHE A 75 -6.08 17.19 2.95
N GLU A 76 -5.01 17.68 2.34
CA GLU A 76 -4.00 18.54 2.94
C GLU A 76 -4.57 19.90 3.35
N GLN A 77 -5.58 20.39 2.62
CA GLN A 77 -6.24 21.66 2.90
C GLN A 77 -7.15 21.59 4.15
N LEU A 78 -7.49 20.38 4.61
CA LEU A 78 -8.28 20.19 5.84
C LEU A 78 -7.49 20.57 7.10
N GLY A 79 -6.15 20.61 7.04
CA GLY A 79 -5.31 20.94 8.18
C GLY A 79 -5.39 19.94 9.34
N VAL A 80 -5.69 18.67 9.05
CA VAL A 80 -5.78 17.61 10.06
C VAL A 80 -4.38 17.10 10.44
N ASP A 81 -4.15 16.93 11.74
CA ASP A 81 -2.91 16.41 12.32
C ASP A 81 -3.10 15.01 12.93
N ARG A 82 -4.34 14.57 13.14
CA ARG A 82 -4.67 13.21 13.58
C ARG A 82 -5.89 12.64 12.87
N MET A 83 -5.80 11.35 12.56
CA MET A 83 -6.83 10.55 11.93
C MET A 83 -7.10 9.30 12.76
N PHE A 84 -8.35 9.12 13.16
CA PHE A 84 -8.86 7.91 13.80
C PHE A 84 -9.78 7.22 12.81
N VAL A 85 -9.41 6.01 12.38
CA VAL A 85 -10.15 5.24 11.38
C VAL A 85 -10.84 4.08 12.09
N ASP A 86 -12.16 4.15 12.19
CA ASP A 86 -12.98 3.06 12.68
C ASP A 86 -13.27 2.04 11.57
N GLU A 87 -13.52 0.78 11.93
CA GLU A 87 -13.67 -0.35 10.99
C GLU A 87 -12.59 -0.37 9.90
N SER A 88 -11.34 -0.18 10.32
CA SER A 88 -10.17 -0.05 9.45
C SER A 88 -9.87 -1.30 8.61
N ASP A 89 -10.44 -2.45 8.97
CA ASP A 89 -10.43 -3.67 8.16
C ASP A 89 -11.10 -3.47 6.79
N ASN A 90 -11.92 -2.44 6.61
CA ASN A 90 -12.41 -2.04 5.29
C ASN A 90 -11.30 -1.65 4.29
N TYR A 91 -10.10 -1.30 4.77
CA TYR A 91 -8.97 -0.83 3.95
C TYR A 91 -7.82 -1.85 3.84
N LYS A 92 -8.01 -3.10 4.28
CA LYS A 92 -6.96 -4.13 4.29
C LYS A 92 -6.60 -4.72 2.93
N ASN A 93 -7.39 -4.43 1.90
CA ASN A 93 -7.12 -4.86 0.52
C ASN A 93 -6.24 -3.83 -0.20
N LEU A 94 -5.00 -3.68 0.26
CA LEU A 94 -3.99 -2.84 -0.39
C LEU A 94 -3.23 -3.67 -1.42
N PHE A 95 -2.91 -3.07 -2.56
CA PHE A 95 -2.14 -3.76 -3.58
C PHE A 95 -0.73 -4.10 -3.09
N LEU A 96 -0.35 -5.37 -3.28
CA LEU A 96 0.94 -5.91 -2.88
C LEU A 96 1.64 -6.55 -4.07
N TYR A 97 2.94 -6.31 -4.16
CA TYR A 97 3.82 -6.98 -5.11
C TYR A 97 4.56 -8.11 -4.39
N THR A 98 4.46 -9.33 -4.92
CA THR A 98 5.10 -10.52 -4.34
C THR A 98 5.49 -11.51 -5.44
N LYS A 99 6.56 -12.26 -5.21
CA LYS A 99 6.95 -13.44 -5.99
C LYS A 99 6.12 -14.66 -5.61
N MET A 100 5.58 -14.69 -4.39
CA MET A 100 4.82 -15.82 -3.87
C MET A 100 3.50 -15.95 -4.62
N ARG A 101 3.19 -17.18 -5.04
CA ARG A 101 1.91 -17.53 -5.68
C ARG A 101 1.08 -18.34 -4.70
N ASN A 102 -0.24 -18.25 -4.81
CA ASN A 102 -1.20 -19.03 -4.03
C ASN A 102 -1.10 -18.81 -2.50
N VAL A 103 -0.64 -17.64 -2.06
CA VAL A 103 -0.81 -17.25 -0.64
C VAL A 103 -2.25 -16.77 -0.48
N ALA A 104 -2.99 -17.38 0.44
CA ALA A 104 -4.34 -16.97 0.79
C ALA A 104 -4.39 -15.45 1.04
N GLY A 105 -5.41 -14.75 0.57
CA GLY A 105 -5.58 -13.30 0.73
C GLY A 105 -4.58 -12.40 0.00
N LEU A 106 -3.80 -12.92 -0.96
CA LEU A 106 -3.16 -12.06 -1.96
C LEU A 106 -4.22 -11.51 -2.92
N SER A 107 -4.62 -10.25 -2.70
CA SER A 107 -5.36 -9.52 -3.71
C SER A 107 -4.41 -9.00 -4.78
N THR A 108 -4.65 -9.43 -6.02
CA THR A 108 -3.95 -8.92 -7.22
C THR A 108 -4.64 -7.69 -7.82
N THR A 109 -5.81 -7.32 -7.27
CA THR A 109 -6.60 -6.17 -7.71
C THR A 109 -6.43 -5.03 -6.72
N ASP A 110 -5.98 -3.90 -7.24
CA ASP A 110 -5.81 -2.68 -6.46
C ASP A 110 -7.18 -2.08 -6.11
N ALA A 111 -7.52 -2.08 -4.82
CA ALA A 111 -8.72 -1.43 -4.34
C ALA A 111 -8.45 0.07 -4.17
N GLN A 112 -9.11 0.88 -4.99
CA GLN A 112 -8.94 2.34 -5.00
C GLN A 112 -9.06 2.97 -3.60
N LYS A 113 -10.00 2.49 -2.77
CA LYS A 113 -10.18 2.95 -1.38
C LYS A 113 -8.97 2.71 -0.48
N SER A 114 -8.31 1.56 -0.62
CA SER A 114 -7.14 1.19 0.18
C SER A 114 -5.93 2.01 -0.27
N SER A 115 -5.77 2.20 -1.58
CA SER A 115 -4.72 3.06 -2.13
C SER A 115 -4.89 4.54 -1.76
N ASP A 116 -6.13 5.03 -1.70
CA ASP A 116 -6.45 6.36 -1.17
C ASP A 116 -6.10 6.49 0.32
N MET A 117 -6.56 5.53 1.15
CA MET A 117 -6.21 5.48 2.57
C MET A 117 -4.69 5.41 2.79
N PHE A 118 -3.97 4.64 1.96
CA PHE A 118 -2.53 4.49 2.07
C PHE A 118 -1.82 5.79 1.78
N SER A 119 -2.23 6.49 0.72
CA SER A 119 -1.69 7.80 0.38
C SER A 119 -1.90 8.79 1.52
N LYS A 120 -3.08 8.78 2.16
CA LYS A 120 -3.39 9.63 3.32
C LYS A 120 -2.56 9.27 4.54
N CYS A 121 -2.36 7.98 4.83
CA CYS A 121 -1.47 7.55 5.90
C CYS A 121 -0.04 8.06 5.66
N ARG A 122 0.50 7.93 4.43
CA ARG A 122 1.83 8.45 4.09
C ARG A 122 1.95 9.95 4.30
N TYR A 123 0.94 10.72 3.89
CA TYR A 123 0.90 12.16 4.17
C TYR A 123 0.90 12.46 5.68
N MET A 124 0.10 11.73 6.47
CA MET A 124 0.05 11.88 7.92
C MET A 124 1.38 11.50 8.58
N ASP A 125 2.05 10.45 8.11
CA ASP A 125 3.34 10.01 8.61
C ASP A 125 4.39 11.12 8.43
N GLU A 126 4.45 11.72 7.24
CA GLU A 126 5.36 12.84 6.96
C GLU A 126 5.06 14.07 7.82
N LEU A 127 3.78 14.36 8.07
CA LEU A 127 3.36 15.51 8.88
C LEU A 127 3.64 15.32 10.38
N THR A 128 3.53 14.08 10.88
CA THR A 128 3.46 13.80 12.33
C THR A 128 4.60 12.93 12.86
N GLY A 129 5.50 12.47 11.98
CA GLY A 129 6.54 11.51 12.31
C GLY A 129 5.98 10.12 12.67
N GLY A 130 4.98 9.66 11.91
CA GLY A 130 4.38 8.33 12.07
C GLY A 130 3.43 8.18 13.27
N ARG A 131 2.88 9.28 13.80
CA ARG A 131 2.04 9.28 15.03
C ARG A 131 0.63 9.81 14.80
N GLY A 132 0.30 10.13 13.55
CA GLY A 132 -0.94 10.80 13.17
C GLY A 132 -2.11 9.87 12.90
N VAL A 133 -1.91 8.56 12.82
CA VAL A 133 -2.95 7.59 12.42
C VAL A 133 -3.19 6.56 13.50
N VAL A 134 -4.47 6.34 13.83
CA VAL A 134 -4.93 5.30 14.74
C VAL A 134 -6.03 4.49 14.05
N PHE A 135 -5.81 3.19 13.92
CA PHE A 135 -6.80 2.27 13.39
C PHE A 135 -7.55 1.57 14.53
N ALA A 136 -8.87 1.54 14.44
CA ALA A 136 -9.77 0.77 15.26
C ALA A 136 -10.49 -0.25 14.37
N THR A 137 -10.55 -1.50 14.81
CA THR A 137 -11.30 -2.58 14.14
C THR A 137 -11.47 -3.74 15.10
N GLY A 138 -12.63 -4.41 15.04
CA GLY A 138 -12.86 -5.67 15.76
C GLY A 138 -12.23 -6.90 15.07
N THR A 139 -11.76 -6.76 13.83
CA THR A 139 -11.31 -7.85 12.95
C THR A 139 -9.97 -7.54 12.30
N PRO A 140 -8.91 -7.26 13.09
CA PRO A 140 -7.62 -6.78 12.57
C PRO A 140 -6.96 -7.74 11.57
N VAL A 141 -7.22 -9.05 11.70
CA VAL A 141 -6.84 -10.06 10.71
C VAL A 141 -8.03 -10.98 10.54
N SER A 142 -8.49 -11.18 9.32
CA SER A 142 -9.61 -12.06 9.03
C SER A 142 -9.14 -13.34 8.37
N ASN A 143 -8.38 -13.23 7.27
CA ASN A 143 -8.21 -14.35 6.35
C ASN A 143 -6.78 -14.54 5.85
N SER A 144 -5.86 -13.59 6.11
CA SER A 144 -4.50 -13.72 5.59
C SER A 144 -3.42 -12.96 6.34
N MET A 145 -2.24 -13.56 6.36
CA MET A 145 -0.99 -12.94 6.73
C MET A 145 -0.66 -11.69 5.89
N THR A 146 -1.17 -11.55 4.68
CA THR A 146 -1.01 -10.32 3.86
C THR A 146 -1.69 -9.12 4.52
N GLU A 147 -2.79 -9.32 5.26
CA GLU A 147 -3.50 -8.26 5.97
C GLU A 147 -2.63 -7.67 7.08
N LEU A 148 -1.85 -8.50 7.79
CA LEU A 148 -0.88 -8.06 8.80
C LEU A 148 0.22 -7.16 8.19
N TYR A 149 0.72 -7.54 7.02
CA TYR A 149 1.70 -6.73 6.32
C TYR A 149 1.10 -5.40 5.85
N THR A 150 -0.12 -5.43 5.32
CA THR A 150 -0.84 -4.23 4.91
C THR A 150 -1.05 -3.26 6.08
N ILE A 151 -1.43 -3.75 7.27
CA ILE A 151 -1.60 -2.90 8.46
C ILE A 151 -0.26 -2.28 8.88
N GLN A 152 0.84 -3.04 8.86
CA GLN A 152 2.17 -2.47 9.14
C GLN A 152 2.57 -1.44 8.09
N ARG A 153 2.21 -1.62 6.81
CA ARG A 153 2.43 -0.59 5.79
C ARG A 153 1.65 0.69 6.04
N TYR A 154 0.47 0.61 6.67
CA TYR A 154 -0.28 1.82 7.04
C TYR A 154 0.30 2.54 8.25
N LEU A 155 0.72 1.79 9.27
CA LEU A 155 1.04 2.36 10.59
C LEU A 155 2.56 2.49 10.87
N GLN A 156 3.39 1.78 10.12
CA GLN A 156 4.83 1.59 10.39
C GLN A 156 5.65 1.54 9.11
N HIS A 157 5.24 2.27 8.07
CA HIS A 157 5.88 2.20 6.76
C HIS A 157 7.38 2.47 6.81
N ASP A 158 7.79 3.59 7.42
CA ASP A 158 9.20 3.98 7.47
C ASP A 158 10.05 2.94 8.20
N ARG A 159 9.48 2.32 9.25
CA ARG A 159 10.15 1.24 9.99
C ARG A 159 10.34 -0.01 9.13
N LEU A 160 9.38 -0.35 8.28
CA LEU A 160 9.53 -1.44 7.32
C LEU A 160 10.65 -1.16 6.33
N GLN A 161 10.75 0.08 5.83
CA GLN A 161 11.81 0.48 4.90
C GLN A 161 13.20 0.41 5.56
N GLU A 162 13.36 0.96 6.77
CA GLU A 162 14.61 0.89 7.54
C GLU A 162 15.11 -0.54 7.76
N MET A 163 14.19 -1.48 7.91
CA MET A 163 14.51 -2.89 8.14
C MET A 163 14.74 -3.67 6.84
N GLY A 164 14.62 -3.04 5.67
CA GLY A 164 14.69 -3.72 4.37
C GLY A 164 13.50 -4.65 4.12
N MET A 165 12.33 -4.33 4.69
CA MET A 165 11.09 -5.10 4.62
C MET A 165 9.97 -4.36 3.88
N GLY A 166 10.33 -3.41 3.00
CA GLY A 166 9.36 -2.71 2.14
C GLY A 166 8.68 -3.61 1.10
N HIS A 167 9.20 -4.83 0.89
CA HIS A 167 8.58 -5.86 0.06
C HIS A 167 7.96 -6.97 0.92
N PHE A 168 6.76 -7.41 0.52
CA PHE A 168 6.05 -8.49 1.22
C PHE A 168 6.90 -9.76 1.34
N ASP A 169 7.65 -10.13 0.30
CA ASP A 169 8.48 -11.33 0.31
C ASP A 169 9.58 -11.28 1.40
N CYS A 170 10.19 -10.11 1.63
CA CYS A 170 11.20 -9.91 2.65
C CYS A 170 10.61 -9.91 4.06
N TRP A 171 9.40 -9.38 4.19
CA TRP A 171 8.65 -9.43 5.45
C TRP A 171 8.21 -10.86 5.77
N ALA A 172 7.63 -11.56 4.79
CA ALA A 172 7.13 -12.93 4.93
C ALA A 172 8.26 -13.94 5.19
N SER A 173 9.47 -13.73 4.67
CA SER A 173 10.61 -14.61 4.96
C SER A 173 11.15 -14.46 6.39
N ARG A 174 10.86 -13.35 7.08
CA ARG A 174 11.25 -13.12 8.47
C ARG A 174 10.19 -13.52 9.47
N PHE A 175 8.91 -13.27 9.15
CA PHE A 175 7.80 -13.44 10.09
C PHE A 175 6.85 -14.60 9.73
N GLY A 176 7.01 -15.18 8.55
CA GLY A 176 6.20 -16.28 8.07
C GLY A 176 7.00 -17.56 7.89
N GLU A 177 6.28 -18.68 7.92
CA GLU A 177 6.76 -20.00 7.51
C GLU A 177 5.84 -20.52 6.41
N THR A 178 6.41 -20.94 5.28
CA THR A 178 5.63 -21.50 4.18
C THR A 178 5.27 -22.95 4.48
N THR A 179 4.03 -23.19 4.93
CA THR A 179 3.48 -24.53 5.11
C THR A 179 2.49 -24.86 4.02
N THR A 180 2.67 -25.98 3.31
CA THR A 180 1.67 -26.50 2.39
C THR A 180 0.62 -27.28 3.18
N ALA A 181 -0.50 -26.64 3.49
CA ALA A 181 -1.66 -27.31 4.10
C ALA A 181 -2.71 -27.58 3.03
N LEU A 182 -3.38 -28.74 3.12
CA LEU A 182 -4.50 -29.09 2.26
C LEU A 182 -5.72 -28.29 2.75
N GLU A 183 -6.09 -27.22 2.03
CA GLU A 183 -7.30 -26.46 2.33
C GLU A 183 -8.52 -27.31 1.95
N LEU A 184 -9.21 -27.86 2.95
CA LEU A 184 -10.57 -28.36 2.74
C LEU A 184 -11.47 -27.14 2.55
N ALA A 185 -11.89 -26.89 1.31
CA ALA A 185 -12.95 -25.94 1.04
C ALA A 185 -14.19 -26.35 1.85
N PRO A 186 -14.78 -25.47 2.68
CA PRO A 186 -16.09 -25.74 3.27
C PRO A 186 -17.15 -25.74 2.15
N GLU A 187 -18.07 -26.71 2.19
CA GLU A 187 -19.30 -26.69 1.37
C GLU A 187 -20.14 -25.42 1.62
#